data_AF-A0A645GWR4-F1
#
_entry.id   AF-A0A645GWR4-F1
#
_cell.length_a   1.000
_cell.length_b   1.000
_cell.length_c   1.000
_cell.angle_alpha   90.00
_cell.angle_beta   90.00
_cell.angle_gamma   90.00
#
_symmetry.space_group_name_H-M   'P 1'
#
loop_
_entity.id
_entity.type
_entity.pdbx_description
1 polymer ?
#
loop_
_entity_poly.entity_id
_entity_poly.type
_entity_poly.pdbx_seq_one_letter_code
_entity_poly.pdbx_strand_id
1 'polypeptide(L)'
;MIPFTDAVINLGTLYVPIMTFIIVGIVNAVNLTDGLDGLASGVTLIVSTFFMLLASSVTVNPDVAVLAAATVGACLGFLGFNSYPAKIFMGDTGSMALGGAVVAFSVLTNSILLIPLVGGIYFAEAISVILQVGSFKLRKKRIFKMAPIHHHFEQCGWPETRVVFIFWITTVILAWIGIIAIF
;
A
#
# COMPACT_ATOMS: atom_id res chain seq x y z
N MET A 1 11.26 -10.83 9.25
CA MET A 1 12.60 -10.31 8.93
C MET A 1 12.59 -8.80 9.08
N ILE A 2 13.57 -8.23 9.77
CA ILE A 2 13.74 -6.77 9.82
C ILE A 2 14.47 -6.33 8.53
N PRO A 3 13.95 -5.36 7.75
CA PRO A 3 14.62 -4.91 6.52
C PRO A 3 16.08 -4.51 6.78
N PHE A 4 16.98 -4.82 5.83
CA PHE A 4 18.43 -4.58 5.92
C PHE A 4 19.19 -5.38 6.98
N THR A 5 18.55 -6.37 7.61
CA THR A 5 19.20 -7.20 8.64
C THR A 5 18.65 -8.63 8.62
N ASP A 6 19.44 -9.59 9.08
CA ASP A 6 18.99 -10.98 9.25
C ASP A 6 18.21 -11.22 10.56
N ALA A 7 17.89 -10.14 11.28
CA ALA A 7 17.24 -10.23 12.58
C ALA A 7 15.76 -10.63 12.45
N VAL A 8 15.34 -11.56 13.32
CA VAL A 8 13.96 -12.01 13.45
C VAL A 8 13.43 -11.62 14.83
N ILE A 9 12.28 -10.95 14.84
CA ILE A 9 11.60 -10.58 16.08
C ILE A 9 10.59 -11.67 16.42
N ASN A 10 10.73 -12.27 17.60
CA ASN A 10 9.72 -13.17 18.14
C ASN A 10 8.79 -12.39 19.08
N LEU A 11 7.53 -12.23 18.66
CA LEU A 11 6.51 -11.51 19.43
C LEU A 11 5.76 -12.40 20.45
N GLY A 12 5.96 -13.72 20.41
CA GLY A 12 5.27 -14.66 21.30
C GLY A 12 3.74 -14.48 21.28
N THR A 13 3.13 -14.43 22.46
CA THR A 13 1.68 -14.26 22.62
C THR A 13 1.15 -12.89 22.14
N LEU A 14 2.01 -11.86 22.09
CA LEU A 14 1.64 -10.54 21.57
C LEU A 14 1.53 -10.52 20.05
N TYR A 15 1.94 -11.59 19.35
CA TYR A 15 1.84 -11.67 17.90
C TYR A 15 0.41 -11.44 17.41
N VAL A 16 -0.58 -12.11 18.00
CA VAL A 16 -1.99 -12.01 17.58
C VAL A 16 -2.51 -10.58 17.66
N PRO A 17 -2.51 -9.89 18.83
CA PRO A 17 -3.05 -8.54 18.91
C PRO A 17 -2.27 -7.52 18.07
N ILE A 18 -0.94 -7.63 18.00
CA ILE A 18 -0.12 -6.73 17.18
C ILE A 18 -0.43 -6.93 15.69
N MET A 19 -0.50 -8.18 15.23
CA MET A 19 -0.83 -8.47 13.83
C MET A 19 -2.26 -8.05 13.50
N THR A 20 -3.25 -8.28 14.36
CA THR A 20 -4.62 -7.79 14.12
C THR A 20 -4.63 -6.28 13.89
N PHE A 21 -3.90 -5.51 14.72
CA PHE A 21 -3.79 -4.06 14.54
C PHE A 21 -3.13 -3.69 13.22
N ILE A 22 -2.01 -4.33 12.87
CA ILE A 22 -1.28 -4.07 11.63
C ILE A 22 -2.14 -4.41 10.40
N ILE A 23 -2.83 -5.56 10.41
CA ILE A 23 -3.70 -6.01 9.33
C ILE A 23 -4.82 -4.99 9.09
N VAL A 24 -5.55 -4.63 10.15
CA VAL A 24 -6.63 -3.64 10.05
C VAL A 24 -6.10 -2.29 9.58
N GLY A 25 -4.94 -1.87 10.09
CA GLY A 25 -4.29 -0.62 9.68
C GLY A 25 -3.96 -0.59 8.19
N ILE A 26 -3.32 -1.63 7.66
CA ILE A 26 -2.93 -1.70 6.24
C ILE A 26 -4.16 -1.78 5.33
N VAL A 27 -5.16 -2.58 5.68
CA VAL A 27 -6.40 -2.68 4.89
C VAL A 27 -7.09 -1.32 4.76
N ASN A 28 -7.21 -0.58 5.87
CA ASN A 28 -7.75 0.77 5.84
C ASN A 28 -6.84 1.76 5.10
N ALA A 29 -5.52 1.61 5.19
CA ALA A 29 -4.57 2.45 4.46
C ALA A 29 -4.71 2.30 2.93
N VAL A 30 -4.89 1.07 2.44
CA VAL A 30 -5.17 0.82 1.01
C VAL A 30 -6.53 1.41 0.61
N ASN A 31 -7.56 1.25 1.45
CA ASN A 31 -8.87 1.88 1.23
C ASN A 31 -8.79 3.42 1.16
N LEU A 32 -8.04 4.07 2.06
CA LEU A 32 -7.81 5.52 2.03
C LEU A 32 -7.05 5.99 0.78
N THR A 33 -6.31 5.10 0.12
CA THR A 33 -5.56 5.39 -1.11
C THR A 33 -6.48 5.34 -2.35
N ASP A 34 -7.67 4.75 -2.24
CA ASP A 34 -8.68 4.66 -3.32
C ASP A 34 -9.50 5.96 -3.42
N GLY A 35 -8.81 7.08 -3.65
CA GLY A 35 -9.41 8.41 -3.76
C GLY A 35 -9.27 9.08 -5.13
N LEU A 36 -8.46 8.50 -6.03
CA LEU A 36 -8.20 8.99 -7.38
C LEU A 36 -8.16 7.84 -8.39
N ASP A 37 -8.53 8.15 -9.64
CA ASP A 37 -8.60 7.23 -10.78
C ASP A 37 -7.24 6.56 -11.04
N GLY A 38 -7.17 5.25 -10.80
CA GLY A 38 -5.97 4.44 -10.98
C GLY A 38 -4.95 4.50 -9.84
N LEU A 39 -5.20 5.26 -8.76
CA LEU A 39 -4.22 5.39 -7.68
C LEU A 39 -4.04 4.09 -6.89
N ALA A 40 -5.11 3.58 -6.27
CA ALA A 40 -5.03 2.38 -5.44
C ALA A 40 -4.64 1.12 -6.24
N SER A 41 -5.23 0.93 -7.43
CA SER A 41 -4.93 -0.21 -8.29
C SER A 41 -3.49 -0.18 -8.81
N GLY A 42 -2.97 0.98 -9.22
CA GLY A 42 -1.60 1.10 -9.71
C GLY A 42 -0.53 0.95 -8.63
N VAL A 43 -0.75 1.54 -7.44
CA VAL A 43 0.14 1.30 -6.29
C VAL A 43 0.12 -0.18 -5.92
N THR A 44 -1.06 -0.81 -5.87
CA THR A 44 -1.17 -2.23 -5.49
C THR A 44 -0.61 -3.18 -6.53
N LEU A 45 -0.69 -2.84 -7.82
CA LEU A 45 -0.03 -3.59 -8.89
C LEU A 45 1.49 -3.65 -8.65
N ILE A 46 2.11 -2.51 -8.33
CA ILE A 46 3.55 -2.42 -8.09
C ILE A 46 3.93 -3.21 -6.83
N VAL A 47 3.19 -3.03 -5.73
CA VAL A 47 3.42 -3.75 -4.47
C VAL A 47 3.23 -5.26 -4.65
N SER A 48 2.21 -5.69 -5.40
CA SER A 48 1.97 -7.11 -5.69
C SER A 48 3.06 -7.68 -6.60
N THR A 49 3.60 -6.90 -7.53
CA THR A 49 4.75 -7.31 -8.36
C THR A 49 5.99 -7.53 -7.51
N PHE A 50 6.24 -6.67 -6.52
CA PHE A 50 7.30 -6.88 -5.54
C PHE A 50 7.13 -8.20 -4.78
N PHE A 51 5.94 -8.46 -4.24
CA PHE A 51 5.68 -9.71 -3.50
C PHE A 51 5.73 -10.95 -4.39
N MET A 52 5.33 -10.85 -5.66
CA MET A 52 5.48 -11.92 -6.65
C MET A 52 6.96 -12.29 -6.81
N LEU A 53 7.86 -11.31 -6.97
CA LEU A 53 9.30 -11.53 -7.11
C LEU A 53 9.94 -12.05 -5.83
N LEU A 54 9.55 -11.49 -4.68
CA LEU A 54 10.01 -11.95 -3.36
C LEU A 54 9.63 -13.41 -3.14
N ALA A 55 8.37 -13.75 -3.43
CA ALA A 55 7.85 -15.09 -3.26
C ALA A 55 8.48 -16.10 -4.23
N SER A 56 8.74 -15.71 -5.48
CA SER A 56 9.35 -16.61 -6.48
C SER A 56 10.83 -16.85 -6.22
N SER A 57 11.57 -15.81 -5.82
CA SER A 57 13.04 -15.82 -5.90
C SER A 57 13.72 -15.91 -4.54
N VAL A 58 13.09 -15.41 -3.47
CA VAL A 58 13.72 -15.34 -2.14
C VAL A 58 13.11 -16.36 -1.19
N THR A 59 11.80 -16.30 -0.97
CA THR A 59 11.15 -17.22 -0.01
C THR A 59 10.77 -18.56 -0.63
N VAL A 60 10.83 -18.66 -1.96
CA VAL A 60 10.48 -19.87 -2.74
C VAL A 60 9.10 -20.41 -2.32
N ASN A 61 8.10 -19.53 -2.36
CA ASN A 61 6.71 -19.82 -2.01
C ASN A 61 5.82 -19.68 -3.27
N PRO A 62 5.57 -20.77 -4.02
CA PRO A 62 4.86 -20.71 -5.29
C PRO A 62 3.39 -20.27 -5.13
N ASP A 63 2.74 -20.62 -4.01
CA ASP A 63 1.34 -20.27 -3.76
C ASP A 63 1.16 -18.75 -3.65
N VAL A 64 2.05 -18.09 -2.89
CA VAL A 64 2.05 -16.63 -2.78
C VAL A 64 2.44 -15.98 -4.11
N ALA A 65 3.42 -16.54 -4.82
CA ALA A 65 3.85 -16.00 -6.11
C ALA A 65 2.70 -16.01 -7.14
N VAL A 66 1.93 -17.11 -7.21
CA VAL A 66 0.77 -17.23 -8.11
C VAL A 66 -0.35 -16.28 -7.71
N LEU A 67 -0.67 -16.17 -6.41
CA LEU A 67 -1.70 -15.23 -5.94
C LEU A 67 -1.32 -13.77 -6.18
N ALA A 68 -0.05 -13.41 -5.97
CA ALA A 68 0.47 -12.08 -6.26
C ALA A 68 0.42 -11.79 -7.76
N ALA A 69 0.81 -12.74 -8.62
CA ALA A 69 0.71 -12.61 -10.07
C ALA A 69 -0.75 -12.45 -10.55
N ALA A 70 -1.68 -13.21 -9.98
CA ALA A 70 -3.11 -13.07 -10.27
C ALA A 70 -3.63 -11.68 -9.87
N THR A 71 -3.16 -11.15 -8.73
CA THR A 71 -3.50 -9.80 -8.27
C THR A 71 -2.94 -8.72 -9.19
N VAL A 72 -1.69 -8.87 -9.68
CA VAL A 72 -1.10 -8.00 -10.71
C VAL A 72 -1.96 -8.00 -11.97
N GLY A 73 -2.36 -9.18 -12.47
CA GLY A 73 -3.23 -9.31 -13.63
C GLY A 73 -4.60 -8.67 -13.44
N ALA A 74 -5.22 -8.84 -12.26
CA ALA A 74 -6.49 -8.22 -11.92
C ALA A 74 -6.38 -6.69 -11.87
N CYS A 75 -5.33 -6.13 -11.24
CA CYS A 75 -5.10 -4.70 -11.20
C CYS A 75 -4.84 -4.12 -12.61
N LEU A 76 -4.05 -4.81 -13.45
CA LEU A 76 -3.82 -4.41 -14.85
C LEU A 76 -5.12 -4.38 -15.66
N GLY A 77 -5.93 -5.43 -15.56
CA GLY A 77 -7.23 -5.49 -16.23
C GLY A 77 -8.19 -4.41 -15.76
N PHE A 78 -8.25 -4.16 -14.45
CA PHE A 78 -9.06 -3.11 -13.85
C PHE A 78 -8.60 -1.70 -14.26
N LEU A 79 -7.28 -1.45 -14.28
CA LEU A 79 -6.71 -0.17 -14.71
C LEU A 79 -7.10 0.21 -16.14
N GLY A 80 -7.32 -0.76 -17.03
CA GLY A 80 -7.84 -0.50 -18.39
C GLY A 80 -9.19 0.21 -18.40
N PHE A 81 -9.98 0.11 -17.32
CA PHE A 81 -11.27 0.77 -17.17
C PHE A 81 -11.28 1.88 -16.10
N ASN A 82 -10.34 1.85 -15.16
CA ASN A 82 -10.26 2.78 -14.03
C ASN A 82 -9.21 3.90 -14.22
N SER A 83 -8.31 3.80 -15.20
CA SER A 83 -7.40 4.91 -15.52
C SER A 83 -8.20 6.14 -15.95
N TYR A 84 -7.75 7.32 -15.54
CA TYR A 84 -8.44 8.57 -15.79
C TYR A 84 -8.76 8.79 -17.29
N PRO A 85 -10.01 9.17 -17.64
CA PRO A 85 -11.20 9.25 -16.77
C PRO A 85 -11.82 7.86 -16.50
N ALA A 86 -12.06 7.52 -15.23
CA ALA A 86 -12.56 6.21 -14.85
C ALA A 86 -13.97 5.92 -15.35
N LYS A 87 -14.18 4.68 -15.80
CA LYS A 87 -15.49 4.12 -16.19
C LYS A 87 -16.12 3.27 -15.09
N ILE A 88 -15.29 2.71 -14.23
CA ILE A 88 -15.69 1.90 -13.07
C ILE A 88 -14.84 2.30 -11.86
N PHE A 89 -15.47 2.26 -10.68
CA PHE A 89 -14.80 2.52 -9.40
C PHE A 89 -14.55 1.23 -8.66
N MET A 90 -13.48 1.21 -7.87
CA MET A 90 -13.07 0.03 -7.11
C MET A 90 -13.99 -0.19 -5.91
N GLY A 91 -14.23 0.88 -5.14
CA GLY A 91 -15.07 0.86 -3.95
C GLY A 91 -14.45 0.05 -2.80
N ASP A 92 -15.16 -0.02 -1.68
CA ASP A 92 -14.67 -0.69 -0.48
C ASP A 92 -14.41 -2.19 -0.70
N THR A 93 -15.24 -2.83 -1.53
CA THR A 93 -15.10 -4.25 -1.87
C THR A 93 -13.73 -4.54 -2.49
N GLY A 94 -13.31 -3.73 -3.46
CA GLY A 94 -12.03 -3.93 -4.14
C GLY A 94 -10.85 -3.48 -3.28
N SER A 95 -10.93 -2.29 -2.70
CA SER A 95 -9.80 -1.69 -1.99
C SER A 95 -9.47 -2.41 -0.69
N MET A 96 -10.47 -2.88 0.08
CA MET A 96 -10.22 -3.71 1.26
C MET A 96 -9.72 -5.10 0.90
N ALA A 97 -10.21 -5.70 -0.19
CA ALA A 97 -9.71 -6.99 -0.67
C ALA A 97 -8.24 -6.90 -1.10
N LEU A 98 -7.86 -5.84 -1.82
CA LEU A 98 -6.47 -5.56 -2.20
C LEU A 98 -5.58 -5.35 -0.97
N GLY A 99 -6.03 -4.59 0.02
CA GLY A 99 -5.32 -4.45 1.28
C GLY A 99 -5.14 -5.77 2.01
N GLY A 100 -6.18 -6.61 2.04
CA GLY A 100 -6.13 -7.95 2.62
C GLY A 100 -5.14 -8.88 1.89
N ALA A 101 -5.11 -8.82 0.56
CA ALA A 101 -4.18 -9.59 -0.26
C ALA A 101 -2.72 -9.20 0.00
N VAL A 102 -2.40 -7.90 -0.02
CA VAL A 102 -1.04 -7.38 0.27
C VAL A 102 -0.58 -7.81 1.66
N VAL A 103 -1.45 -7.71 2.66
CA VAL A 103 -1.19 -8.21 4.00
C VAL A 103 -0.90 -9.71 3.97
N ALA A 104 -1.77 -10.51 3.35
CA ALA A 104 -1.60 -11.96 3.29
C ALA A 104 -0.26 -12.36 2.66
N PHE A 105 0.15 -11.71 1.56
CA PHE A 105 1.45 -11.95 0.94
C PHE A 105 2.60 -11.71 1.92
N SER A 106 2.56 -10.59 2.64
CA SER A 106 3.62 -10.23 3.58
C SER A 106 3.68 -11.14 4.81
N VAL A 107 2.54 -11.64 5.29
CA VAL A 107 2.49 -12.58 6.42
C VAL A 107 3.02 -13.94 6.02
N LEU A 108 2.54 -14.47 4.88
CA LEU A 108 2.93 -15.79 4.38
C LEU A 108 4.40 -15.85 3.95
N THR A 109 5.01 -14.70 3.67
CA THR A 109 6.45 -14.58 3.37
C THR A 109 7.28 -14.09 4.56
N ASN A 110 6.70 -13.96 5.76
CA ASN A 110 7.36 -13.45 6.97
C ASN A 110 8.06 -12.08 6.80
N SER A 111 7.50 -11.25 5.93
CA SER A 111 8.05 -9.97 5.47
C SER A 111 7.16 -8.77 5.79
N ILE A 112 6.27 -8.90 6.79
CA ILE A 112 5.32 -7.84 7.22
C ILE A 112 5.98 -6.47 7.45
N LEU A 113 7.23 -6.45 7.95
CA LEU A 113 7.99 -5.23 8.22
C LEU A 113 8.50 -4.52 6.95
N LEU A 114 8.39 -5.14 5.77
CA LEU A 114 8.67 -4.48 4.49
C LEU A 114 7.50 -3.62 4.01
N ILE A 115 6.26 -3.83 4.50
CA ILE A 115 5.10 -3.05 4.02
C ILE A 115 5.26 -1.55 4.26
N PRO A 116 5.69 -1.06 5.44
CA PRO A 116 5.90 0.39 5.63
C PRO A 116 6.86 1.01 4.61
N LEU A 117 7.79 0.22 4.06
CA LEU A 117 8.72 0.63 3.02
C LEU A 117 8.06 0.54 1.63
N VAL A 118 7.67 -0.67 1.21
CA VAL A 118 7.18 -0.94 -0.16
C VAL A 118 5.79 -0.36 -0.39
N GLY A 119 4.91 -0.46 0.60
CA GLY A 119 3.60 0.18 0.65
C GLY A 119 3.64 1.58 1.26
N GLY A 120 4.77 2.30 1.15
CA GLY A 120 4.98 3.60 1.79
C GLY A 120 3.94 4.66 1.39
N ILE A 121 3.35 4.57 0.19
CA ILE A 121 2.23 5.44 -0.20
C ILE A 121 0.99 5.18 0.67
N TYR A 122 0.61 3.92 0.92
CA TYR A 122 -0.51 3.60 1.82
C TYR A 122 -0.29 4.21 3.21
N PHE A 123 0.94 4.08 3.71
CA PHE A 123 1.33 4.64 5.01
C PHE A 123 1.28 6.17 5.00
N ALA A 124 1.79 6.82 3.96
CA ALA A 124 1.73 8.27 3.83
C ALA A 124 0.28 8.77 3.82
N GLU A 125 -0.61 8.09 3.11
CA GLU A 125 -2.04 8.39 3.09
C GLU A 125 -2.67 8.25 4.48
N ALA A 126 -2.49 7.10 5.13
CA ALA A 126 -3.04 6.84 6.46
C ALA A 126 -2.49 7.81 7.52
N ILE A 127 -1.18 8.05 7.52
CA ILE A 127 -0.52 8.99 8.46
C ILE A 127 -1.03 10.40 8.22
N SER A 128 -1.23 10.82 6.97
CA SER A 128 -1.77 12.16 6.68
C SER A 128 -3.15 12.37 7.30
N VAL A 129 -4.02 11.35 7.25
CA VAL A 129 -5.35 11.38 7.87
C VAL A 129 -5.24 11.41 9.40
N ILE A 130 -4.41 10.54 9.99
CA ILE A 130 -4.20 10.50 11.45
C ILE A 130 -3.70 11.85 11.96
N LEU A 131 -2.69 12.44 11.32
CA LEU A 131 -2.14 13.75 11.68
C LEU A 131 -3.18 14.85 11.52
N GLN A 132 -3.92 14.87 10.42
CA GLN A 132 -4.94 15.88 10.15
C GLN A 132 -6.07 15.83 11.19
N VAL A 133 -6.62 14.65 11.47
CA VAL A 133 -7.70 14.47 12.46
C VAL A 133 -7.18 14.79 13.86
N GLY A 134 -5.98 14.33 14.22
CA GLY A 134 -5.34 14.62 15.50
C GLY A 134 -5.16 16.13 15.73
N SER A 135 -4.61 16.84 14.74
CA SER A 135 -4.43 18.30 14.82
C SER A 135 -5.76 19.05 14.90
N PHE A 136 -6.77 18.64 14.13
CA PHE A 136 -8.08 19.30 14.19
C PHE A 136 -8.78 19.06 15.53
N LYS A 137 -8.64 17.87 16.13
CA LYS A 137 -9.19 17.58 17.47
C LYS A 137 -8.47 18.36 18.57
N LEU A 138 -7.14 18.46 18.52
CA LEU A 138 -6.32 19.08 19.58
C LEU A 138 -6.19 20.61 19.45
N ARG A 139 -5.99 21.11 18.23
CA ARG A 139 -5.64 22.52 17.98
C ARG A 139 -6.66 23.26 17.12
N LYS A 140 -7.68 22.57 16.58
CA LYS A 140 -8.65 23.09 15.59
C LYS A 140 -7.99 23.71 14.35
N LYS A 141 -6.75 23.30 14.06
CA LYS A 141 -5.97 23.76 12.90
C LYS A 141 -5.68 22.58 11.98
N ARG A 142 -5.80 22.81 10.67
CA ARG A 142 -5.44 21.83 9.62
C ARG A 142 -3.93 21.86 9.38
N ILE A 143 -3.32 20.70 9.17
CA ILE A 143 -1.89 20.56 8.81
C ILE A 143 -1.76 20.56 7.29
N PHE A 144 -2.55 19.73 6.62
CA PHE A 144 -2.68 19.68 5.16
C PHE A 144 -3.92 20.46 4.72
N LYS A 145 -3.91 20.96 3.48
CA LYS A 145 -5.10 21.60 2.88
C LYS A 145 -6.32 20.69 2.92
N MET A 146 -6.12 19.41 2.63
CA MET A 146 -7.08 18.30 2.73
C MET A 146 -6.31 17.02 3.04
N ALA A 147 -6.95 16.06 3.72
CA ALA A 147 -6.43 14.70 3.89
C ALA A 147 -7.47 13.73 3.29
N PRO A 148 -7.06 12.62 2.65
CA PRO A 148 -5.69 12.10 2.55
C PRO A 148 -4.72 12.94 1.66
N ILE A 149 -3.45 12.58 1.60
CA ILE A 149 -2.38 13.46 1.08
C ILE A 149 -2.48 13.68 -0.44
N HIS A 150 -3.08 12.75 -1.20
CA HIS A 150 -3.34 12.99 -2.61
C HIS A 150 -4.22 14.24 -2.85
N HIS A 151 -5.28 14.42 -2.06
CA HIS A 151 -6.12 15.62 -2.15
C HIS A 151 -5.39 16.90 -1.72
N HIS A 152 -4.38 16.80 -0.86
CA HIS A 152 -3.53 17.95 -0.55
C HIS A 152 -2.82 18.46 -1.80
N PHE A 153 -2.28 17.55 -2.63
CA PHE A 153 -1.62 17.91 -3.88
C PHE A 153 -2.59 18.49 -4.92
N GLU A 154 -3.79 17.93 -5.03
CA GLU A 154 -4.85 18.51 -5.88
C GLU A 154 -5.22 19.94 -5.47
N GLN A 155 -5.37 20.19 -4.17
CA GLN A 155 -5.61 21.53 -3.61
C GLN A 155 -4.39 22.47 -3.72
N CYS A 156 -3.24 21.94 -4.13
CA CYS A 156 -2.06 22.71 -4.54
C CYS A 156 -2.01 22.97 -6.06
N GLY A 157 -3.06 22.59 -6.80
CA GLY A 157 -3.21 22.83 -8.22
C GLY A 157 -2.62 21.73 -9.10
N TRP A 158 -2.29 20.56 -8.54
CA TRP A 158 -1.82 19.43 -9.34
C TRP A 158 -3.01 18.74 -10.01
N PRO A 159 -2.91 18.39 -11.30
CA PRO A 159 -3.92 17.54 -11.91
C PRO A 159 -3.85 16.13 -11.32
N GLU A 160 -5.00 15.48 -11.16
CA GLU A 160 -5.14 14.12 -10.64
C GLU A 160 -4.15 13.13 -11.26
N THR A 161 -4.06 13.11 -12.59
CA THR A 161 -3.13 12.25 -13.33
C THR A 161 -1.66 12.44 -12.94
N ARG A 162 -1.26 13.66 -12.60
CA ARG A 162 0.10 13.95 -12.11
C ARG A 162 0.32 13.36 -10.73
N VAL A 163 -0.66 13.48 -9.82
CA VAL A 163 -0.57 12.90 -8.47
C VAL A 163 -0.44 11.38 -8.57
N VAL A 164 -1.32 10.74 -9.34
CA VAL A 164 -1.32 9.29 -9.58
C VAL A 164 0.03 8.82 -10.11
N PHE A 165 0.53 9.45 -11.17
CA PHE A 165 1.80 9.06 -11.80
C PHE A 165 3.01 9.22 -10.87
N ILE A 166 3.07 10.31 -10.09
CA ILE A 166 4.14 10.53 -9.11
C ILE A 166 4.09 9.49 -8.00
N PHE A 167 2.89 9.10 -7.55
CA PHE A 167 2.72 8.10 -6.52
C PHE A 167 3.12 6.71 -7.03
N TRP A 168 2.84 6.40 -8.29
CA TRP A 168 3.34 5.18 -8.94
C TRP A 168 4.87 5.17 -9.00
N ILE A 169 5.51 6.24 -9.51
CA ILE A 169 6.98 6.34 -9.55
C ILE A 169 7.58 6.18 -8.15
N THR A 170 7.00 6.86 -7.16
CA THR A 170 7.45 6.77 -5.76
C THR A 170 7.34 5.33 -5.25
N THR A 171 6.23 4.65 -5.55
CA THR A 171 6.04 3.23 -5.19
C THR A 171 7.04 2.33 -5.88
N VAL A 172 7.36 2.55 -7.16
CA VAL A 172 8.42 1.81 -7.87
C VAL A 172 9.76 2.00 -7.18
N ILE A 173 10.16 3.23 -6.85
CA ILE A 173 11.42 3.52 -6.15
C ILE A 173 11.46 2.81 -4.80
N LEU A 174 10.37 2.90 -4.02
CA LEU A 174 10.26 2.24 -2.72
C LEU A 174 10.30 0.72 -2.83
N ALA A 175 9.68 0.13 -3.85
CA ALA A 175 9.75 -1.30 -4.13
C ALA A 175 11.17 -1.74 -4.49
N TRP A 176 11.89 -0.95 -5.29
CA TRP A 176 13.32 -1.19 -5.59
C TRP A 176 14.19 -1.14 -4.34
N ILE A 177 13.99 -0.15 -3.47
CA ILE A 177 14.67 -0.08 -2.17
C ILE A 177 14.30 -1.30 -1.32
N GLY A 178 13.04 -1.73 -1.36
CA GLY A 178 12.57 -2.96 -0.71
C GLY A 178 13.29 -4.21 -1.20
N ILE A 179 13.58 -4.33 -2.50
CA ILE A 179 14.36 -5.45 -3.05
C ILE A 179 15.77 -5.42 -2.46
N ILE A 180 16.42 -4.25 -2.45
CA ILE A 180 17.76 -4.09 -1.86
C ILE A 180 17.73 -4.43 -0.37
N ALA A 181 16.65 -4.10 0.35
CA ALA A 181 16.54 -4.37 1.78
C ALA A 181 16.43 -5.86 2.15
N ILE A 182 16.23 -6.75 1.17
CA ILE A 182 16.14 -8.20 1.37
C ILE A 182 17.51 -8.88 1.20
N PHE A 183 18.40 -8.31 0.38
CA PHE A 183 19.74 -8.84 0.10
C PHE A 183 20.79 -8.20 1.01
#